data_AF-Q94X52-F1
#
_entry.id   AF-Q94X52-F1
#
_cell.length_a   1.000
_cell.length_b   1.000
_cell.length_c   1.000
_cell.angle_alpha   90.00
_cell.angle_beta   90.00
_cell.angle_gamma   90.00
#
_symmetry.space_group_name_H-M   'P 1'
#
loop_
_entity.id
_entity.type
_entity.pdbx_description
1 polymer ?
#
loop_
_entity_poly.entity_id
_entity_poly.type
_entity_poly.pdbx_seq_one_letter_code
_entity_poly.pdbx_strand_id
1 'polypeptide(L)' 'MRSPVRKSHPVLKLVNNALVDLPAPSNLSI' A
#
# COMPACT_ATOMS: atom_id res chain seq x y z
N MET A 1 -18.12 -8.67 -6.11
CA MET A 1 -16.98 -8.06 -5.40
C MET A 1 -16.09 -7.39 -6.45
N ARG A 2 -15.82 -6.08 -6.32
CA ARG A 2 -14.95 -5.35 -7.27
C ARG A 2 -13.62 -5.08 -6.57
N SER A 3 -12.56 -5.75 -7.01
CA SER A 3 -11.23 -5.57 -6.44
C SER A 3 -10.75 -4.14 -6.69
N PRO A 4 -10.16 -3.43 -5.70
CA PRO A 4 -9.63 -2.09 -5.91
C PRO A 4 -8.56 -2.11 -7.01
N VAL A 5 -8.64 -1.20 -7.99
CA VAL A 5 -7.68 -1.12 -9.10
C VAL A 5 -6.25 -0.94 -8.58
N ARG A 6 -6.08 -0.22 -7.46
CA ARG A 6 -4.78 -0.04 -6.78
C ARG A 6 -4.11 -1.33 -6.29
N LYS A 7 -4.87 -2.41 -6.07
CA LYS A 7 -4.32 -3.72 -5.64
C LYS A 7 -4.16 -4.72 -6.79
N SER A 8 -4.87 -4.51 -7.91
CA SER A 8 -4.88 -5.39 -9.08
C SER A 8 -3.90 -4.93 -10.17
N HIS A 9 -3.82 -3.62 -10.43
CA HIS A 9 -2.97 -3.08 -11.48
C HIS A 9 -1.49 -3.13 -11.08
N PRO A 10 -0.58 -3.66 -11.92
CA PRO A 10 0.82 -3.96 -11.54
C PRO A 10 1.61 -2.75 -11.04
N VAL A 11 1.52 -1.62 -11.74
CA VAL A 11 2.20 -0.37 -11.34
C VAL A 11 1.61 0.21 -10.05
N LEU A 12 0.28 0.27 -9.96
CA LEU A 12 -0.39 0.85 -8.80
C LEU A 12 -0.24 -0.02 -7.55
N LYS A 13 -0.12 -1.34 -7.72
CA LYS A 13 0.16 -2.29 -6.62
C LYS A 13 1.53 -2.03 -5.99
N LEU A 14 2.54 -1.73 -6.81
CA LEU A 14 3.87 -1.36 -6.31
C LEU A 14 3.80 -0.09 -5.46
N VAL A 15 3.16 0.96 -5.98
CA VAL A 15 2.98 2.23 -5.26
C VAL A 15 2.17 2.02 -3.97
N ASN A 16 1.10 1.23 -4.02
CA ASN A 16 0.26 0.93 -2.87
C ASN A 16 1.05 0.21 -1.77
N ASN A 17 1.87 -0.79 -2.10
CA ASN A 17 2.68 -1.51 -1.11
C ASN A 17 3.86 -0.70 -0.58
N ALA A 18 4.35 0.29 -1.34
CA ALA A 18 5.49 1.13 -0.94
C ALA A 18 5.09 2.35 -0.11
N LEU A 19 3.92 2.95 -0.38
CA LEU A 19 3.54 4.25 0.19
C LEU A 19 2.26 4.23 1.03
N VAL A 20 1.35 3.28 0.80
CA VAL A 20 -0.01 3.33 1.38
C VAL A 20 -0.22 2.19 2.37
N ASP A 21 -0.10 0.96 1.90
CA ASP A 21 -0.29 -0.27 2.67
C ASP A 21 1.06 -0.78 3.25
N LEU A 22 2.08 0.07 3.33
CA LEU A 22 3.35 -0.30 3.94
C LEU A 22 3.17 -0.43 5.46
N PRO A 23 3.51 -1.57 6.08
CA PRO A 23 3.52 -1.68 7.53
C PRO A 23 4.67 -0.86 8.09
N ALA A 24 4.36 0.32 8.62
CA ALA A 24 5.31 1.16 9.35
C ALA A 24 5.05 1.05 10.86
N PRO A 25 6.11 1.05 11.69
CA PRO A 25 5.93 1.09 13.14
C PRO A 25 5.21 2.39 13.53
N SER A 26 4.31 2.31 14.52
CA SER A 26 3.55 3.49 14.99
C SER A 26 4.40 4.45 15.82
N ASN A 27 5.58 4.02 16.26
CA ASN A 27 6.46 4.71 17.17
C ASN A 27 7.74 5.24 16.49
N LEU A 28 7.62 5.73 15.25
CA LEU A 28 8.76 6.26 14.47
C LEU A 28 9.55 7.39 15.16
N SER A 29 8.91 8.09 16.11
CA SER A 29 9.48 9.23 16.80
C SER A 29 9.69 9.02 18.31
N ILE A 30 9.45 7.81 18.85
CA ILE A 30 9.75 7.50 20.27
C ILE A 30 11.23 7.19 20.45
#